data_AF-A0A3N0GNP7-F1
#
_entry.id   AF-A0A3N0GNP7-F1
#
_cell.length_a   1.000
_cell.length_b   1.000
_cell.length_c   1.000
_cell.angle_alpha   90.00
_cell.angle_beta   90.00
_cell.angle_gamma   90.00
#
_symmetry.space_group_name_H-M   'P 1'
#
loop_
_entity.id
_entity.type
_entity.pdbx_description
1 polymer ?
#
loop_
_entity_poly.entity_id
_entity_poly.type
_entity_poly.pdbx_seq_one_letter_code
_entity_poly.pdbx_strand_id
1 'polypeptide(L)'
;MVAGVLAMALVVYGTYGDSQAPDSQKSGMPFVLVMAALTTIVTFGVLAPRALRAVGAGTAGGRHWAVGLAAASVLGLAVFWSGLPLIVGGAAALVGRAGSESAQHSRAFSAARILGLFAAGASILVTVAGNLLH
;
A
#
# COMPACT_ATOMS: atom_id res chain seq x y z
N MET A 1 6.54 -2.49 10.56
CA MET A 1 7.76 -1.67 10.35
C MET A 1 8.51 -2.09 9.10
N VAL A 2 9.01 -3.33 8.99
CA VAL A 2 9.73 -3.81 7.79
C VAL A 2 8.95 -3.57 6.48
N ALA A 3 7.67 -3.91 6.41
CA ALA A 3 6.84 -3.68 5.21
C ALA A 3 6.73 -2.19 4.81
N GLY A 4 6.67 -1.28 5.79
CA GLY A 4 6.64 0.17 5.53
C GLY A 4 8.00 0.70 5.06
N VAL A 5 9.09 0.19 5.62
CA VAL A 5 10.46 0.52 5.17
C VAL A 5 10.68 0.04 3.74
N LEU A 6 10.27 -1.18 3.41
CA LEU A 6 10.36 -1.72 2.05
C LEU A 6 9.48 -0.93 1.07
N ALA A 7 8.26 -0.57 1.47
CA ALA A 7 7.39 0.27 0.66
C ALA A 7 8.06 1.61 0.36
N MET A 8 8.62 2.30 1.35
CA MET A 8 9.32 3.57 1.11
C MET A 8 10.58 3.42 0.29
N ALA A 9 11.37 2.36 0.47
CA ALA A 9 12.53 2.09 -0.36
C ALA A 9 12.14 1.95 -1.85
N LEU A 10 11.03 1.26 -2.12
CA LEU A 10 10.47 1.12 -3.47
C LEU A 10 9.92 2.44 -4.02
N VAL A 11 9.27 3.27 -3.19
CA VAL A 11 8.85 4.62 -3.64
C VAL A 11 10.06 5.46 -4.03
N VAL A 12 11.09 5.51 -3.17
CA VAL A 12 12.35 6.25 -3.43
C VAL A 12 13.03 5.76 -4.71
N TYR A 13 13.10 4.44 -4.90
CA TYR A 13 13.64 3.85 -6.13
C TYR A 13 12.80 4.22 -7.36
N GLY A 14 11.48 4.16 -7.27
CA GLY A 14 10.60 4.54 -8.37
C GLY A 14 10.67 6.03 -8.72
N THR A 15 10.96 6.87 -7.72
CA THR A 15 11.13 8.30 -7.93
C THR A 15 12.50 8.59 -8.56
N TYR A 16 13.61 8.19 -7.94
CA TYR A 16 14.96 8.58 -8.37
C TYR A 16 15.66 7.60 -9.32
N GLY A 17 15.08 6.43 -9.57
CA GLY A 17 15.63 5.43 -10.50
C GLY A 17 15.46 5.80 -11.96
N ASP A 18 14.51 6.68 -12.29
CA ASP A 18 14.29 7.17 -13.65
C ASP A 18 15.21 8.34 -13.99
N SER A 19 16.35 8.03 -14.62
CA SER A 19 17.31 9.04 -15.08
C SER A 19 16.77 9.98 -16.17
N GLN A 20 15.75 9.53 -16.92
CA GLN A 20 15.13 10.22 -18.06
C GLN A 20 13.89 11.04 -17.65
N ALA A 21 13.47 11.02 -16.38
CA ALA A 21 12.30 11.74 -15.91
C ALA A 21 12.37 13.27 -16.24
N PRO A 22 11.29 13.87 -16.76
CA PRO A 22 11.20 15.31 -17.02
C PRO A 22 11.52 16.16 -15.79
N ASP A 23 12.15 17.33 -15.98
CA ASP A 23 12.53 18.22 -14.88
C ASP A 23 11.35 18.70 -14.04
N SER A 24 10.17 18.84 -14.66
CA SER A 24 8.92 19.15 -13.95
C SER A 24 8.55 18.06 -12.95
N GLN A 25 8.74 16.79 -13.33
CA GLN A 25 8.53 15.62 -12.48
C GLN A 25 9.58 15.59 -11.38
N LYS A 26 10.85 15.87 -11.70
CA LYS A 26 11.97 15.95 -10.74
C LYS A 26 11.74 17.00 -9.65
N SER A 27 11.20 18.17 -10.01
CA SER A 27 10.89 19.24 -9.05
C SER A 27 9.82 18.87 -8.03
N GLY A 28 8.87 18.00 -8.40
CA GLY A 28 7.78 17.56 -7.54
C GLY A 28 8.13 16.40 -6.61
N MET A 29 9.25 15.69 -6.87
CA MET A 29 9.61 14.48 -6.12
C MET A 29 9.78 14.69 -4.61
N PRO A 30 10.41 15.77 -4.12
CA PRO A 30 10.56 15.98 -2.67
C PRO A 30 9.19 16.02 -1.97
N PHE A 31 8.20 16.68 -2.57
CA PHE A 31 6.84 16.73 -2.04
C PHE A 31 6.19 15.34 -2.03
N VAL A 32 6.30 14.58 -3.13
CA VAL A 32 5.75 13.21 -3.23
C VAL A 32 6.38 12.31 -2.18
N LEU A 33 7.68 12.41 -1.94
CA LEU A 33 8.39 11.62 -0.94
C LEU A 33 7.97 11.95 0.48
N VAL A 34 7.81 13.24 0.81
CA VAL A 34 7.29 13.67 2.11
C VAL A 34 5.87 13.12 2.32
N MET A 35 5.00 13.24 1.31
CA MET A 35 3.63 12.72 1.39
C MET A 35 3.60 11.19 1.49
N ALA A 36 4.46 10.48 0.76
CA ALA A 36 4.58 9.02 0.84
C ALA A 36 5.12 8.58 2.21
N ALA A 37 6.09 9.29 2.78
CA ALA A 37 6.61 9.03 4.11
C ALA A 37 5.51 9.23 5.17
N LEU A 38 4.80 10.35 5.14
CA LEU A 38 3.67 10.63 6.02
C LEU A 38 2.59 9.55 5.89
N THR A 39 2.23 9.20 4.66
CA THR A 39 1.24 8.15 4.38
C THR A 39 1.70 6.79 4.91
N THR A 40 2.99 6.46 4.78
CA THR A 40 3.56 5.23 5.32
C THR A 40 3.49 5.21 6.84
N ILE A 41 3.86 6.31 7.51
CA ILE A 41 3.79 6.45 8.96
C ILE A 41 2.35 6.30 9.44
N VAL A 42 1.40 6.99 8.82
CA VAL A 42 -0.02 6.89 9.18
C VAL A 42 -0.54 5.47 8.93
N THR A 43 -0.26 4.91 7.75
CA THR A 43 -0.79 3.60 7.36
C THR A 43 -0.21 2.49 8.23
N PHE A 44 1.11 2.39 8.37
CA PHE A 44 1.75 1.29 9.09
C PHE A 44 2.00 1.56 10.58
N GLY A 45 2.06 2.82 10.99
CA GLY A 45 2.20 3.21 12.40
C GLY A 45 0.87 3.32 13.13
N VAL A 46 -0.23 3.60 12.41
CA VAL A 46 -1.52 3.90 13.03
C VAL A 46 -2.65 3.01 12.50
N LEU A 47 -2.92 3.02 11.19
CA LEU A 47 -4.10 2.36 10.62
C LEU A 47 -3.99 0.82 10.65
N ALA A 48 -2.89 0.25 10.15
CA ALA A 48 -2.68 -1.18 10.12
C ALA A 48 -2.64 -1.80 11.54
N PRO A 49 -1.95 -1.25 12.54
CA PRO A 49 -2.02 -1.76 13.91
C PRO A 49 -3.44 -1.72 14.48
N ARG A 50 -4.22 -0.67 14.22
CA ARG A 50 -5.63 -0.57 14.65
C ARG A 50 -6.51 -1.61 13.97
N ALA A 51 -6.35 -1.78 12.66
CA ALA A 51 -7.06 -2.79 11.89
C ALA A 51 -6.74 -4.21 12.39
N LEU A 52 -5.47 -4.52 12.63
CA LEU A 52 -5.03 -5.81 13.17
C LEU A 52 -5.57 -6.08 14.58
N ARG A 53 -5.60 -5.06 15.45
CA ARG A 53 -6.25 -5.18 16.78
C ARG A 53 -7.75 -5.45 16.66
N ALA A 54 -8.43 -4.78 15.73
CA ALA A 54 -9.87 -4.99 15.49
C ALA A 54 -10.19 -6.40 14.94
N VAL A 55 -9.29 -6.95 14.10
CA VAL A 55 -9.33 -8.34 13.66
C VAL A 55 -9.12 -9.30 14.83
N GLY A 56 -8.09 -9.08 15.65
CA GLY A 56 -7.80 -9.92 16.82
C GLY A 56 -8.92 -9.93 17.86
N ALA A 57 -9.65 -8.82 17.99
CA ALA A 57 -10.81 -8.71 18.88
C ALA A 57 -12.05 -9.47 18.37
N GLY A 58 -12.02 -10.06 17.17
CA GLY A 58 -13.15 -10.83 16.65
C GLY A 58 -14.40 -9.98 16.37
N THR A 59 -14.23 -8.68 16.12
CA THR A 59 -15.35 -7.74 15.93
C THR A 59 -15.68 -7.53 14.45
N ALA A 60 -16.88 -7.03 14.15
CA ALA A 60 -17.22 -6.55 12.79
C ALA A 60 -16.30 -5.42 12.30
N GLY A 61 -15.64 -4.71 13.23
CA GLY A 61 -14.70 -3.64 12.92
C GLY A 61 -13.50 -4.10 12.08
N GLY A 62 -12.99 -5.32 12.31
CA GLY A 62 -11.90 -5.89 11.50
C GLY A 62 -12.29 -5.99 10.02
N ARG A 63 -13.54 -6.40 9.75
CA ARG A 63 -14.07 -6.51 8.39
C ARG A 63 -14.19 -5.14 7.70
N HIS A 64 -14.66 -4.12 8.42
CA HIS A 64 -14.76 -2.76 7.88
C HIS A 64 -13.38 -2.18 7.53
N TRP A 65 -12.37 -2.43 8.37
CA TRP A 65 -11.00 -2.04 8.06
C TRP A 65 -10.45 -2.73 6.82
N ALA A 66 -10.68 -4.03 6.68
CA ALA A 66 -10.25 -4.80 5.51
C ALA A 66 -10.87 -4.26 4.22
N VAL A 67 -12.18 -4.00 4.21
CA VAL A 67 -12.88 -3.42 3.06
C VAL A 67 -12.39 -2.00 2.76
N GLY A 68 -12.23 -1.15 3.79
CA GLY A 68 -11.78 0.22 3.62
C GLY A 68 -10.36 0.31 3.04
N LEU A 69 -9.43 -0.50 3.56
CA LEU A 69 -8.05 -0.54 3.05
C LEU A 69 -8.00 -1.09 1.61
N ALA A 70 -8.82 -2.11 1.29
CA ALA A 70 -8.89 -2.65 -0.06
C ALA A 70 -9.46 -1.63 -1.06
N ALA A 71 -10.53 -0.92 -0.68
CA ALA A 71 -11.09 0.15 -1.51
C ALA A 71 -10.08 1.27 -1.72
N ALA A 72 -9.41 1.72 -0.65
CA ALA A 72 -8.38 2.74 -0.72
C ALA A 72 -7.18 2.31 -1.58
N SER A 73 -6.77 1.03 -1.55
CA SER A 73 -5.69 0.52 -2.41
C SER A 73 -6.08 0.51 -3.89
N VAL A 74 -7.33 0.16 -4.21
CA VAL A 74 -7.84 0.17 -5.59
C VAL A 74 -7.97 1.61 -6.09
N LEU A 75 -8.52 2.53 -5.30
CA LEU A 75 -8.58 3.94 -5.66
C LEU A 75 -7.18 4.55 -5.81
N GLY A 76 -6.22 4.09 -5.01
CA GLY A 76 -4.82 4.49 -5.10
C GLY A 76 -4.17 4.17 -6.44
N LEU A 77 -4.67 3.20 -7.21
CA LEU A 77 -4.17 2.88 -8.56
C LEU A 77 -4.30 4.05 -9.53
N ALA A 78 -5.28 4.95 -9.34
CA ALA A 78 -5.38 6.17 -10.15
C ALA A 78 -4.16 7.09 -10.00
N VAL A 79 -3.39 6.93 -8.91
CA VAL A 79 -2.18 7.70 -8.61
C VAL A 79 -1.00 6.75 -8.40
N PHE A 80 -0.88 5.72 -9.24
CA PHE A 80 0.10 4.62 -9.04
C PHE A 80 1.55 5.07 -8.88
N TRP A 81 1.91 6.19 -9.52
CA TRP A 81 3.24 6.80 -9.50
C TRP A 81 3.63 7.41 -8.14
N SER A 82 2.66 7.63 -7.24
CA SER A 82 2.90 8.19 -5.90
C SER A 82 3.35 7.15 -4.86
N GLY A 83 3.32 5.86 -5.19
CA GLY A 83 3.57 4.78 -4.23
C GLY A 83 2.41 4.48 -3.27
N LEU A 84 1.30 5.23 -3.36
CA LEU A 84 0.08 4.98 -2.59
C LEU A 84 -0.46 3.55 -2.70
N PRO A 85 -0.61 2.95 -3.91
CA PRO A 85 -1.14 1.59 -4.01
C PRO A 85 -0.21 0.56 -3.36
N LEU A 86 1.10 0.79 -3.35
CA LEU A 86 2.06 -0.06 -2.65
C LEU A 86 1.89 0.03 -1.12
N ILE A 87 1.80 1.24 -0.58
CA ILE A 87 1.68 1.49 0.87
C ILE A 87 0.34 0.96 1.39
N VAL A 88 -0.76 1.38 0.78
CA VAL A 88 -2.12 1.04 1.22
C VAL A 88 -2.47 -0.40 0.83
N GLY A 89 -2.05 -0.86 -0.35
CA GLY A 89 -2.22 -2.26 -0.78
C GLY A 89 -1.44 -3.24 0.09
N GLY A 90 -0.23 -2.88 0.51
CA GLY A 90 0.54 -3.67 1.48
C GLY A 90 -0.18 -3.80 2.83
N ALA A 91 -0.77 -2.71 3.32
CA ALA A 91 -1.57 -2.74 4.56
C ALA A 91 -2.86 -3.57 4.40
N ALA A 92 -3.57 -3.42 3.29
CA ALA A 92 -4.75 -4.23 2.97
C ALA A 92 -4.39 -5.72 2.90
N ALA A 93 -3.26 -6.06 2.28
CA ALA A 93 -2.75 -7.43 2.18
C ALA A 93 -2.46 -8.04 3.55
N LEU A 94 -1.81 -7.29 4.44
CA LEU A 94 -1.50 -7.71 5.80
C LEU A 94 -2.77 -7.93 6.64
N VAL A 95 -3.70 -6.98 6.62
CA VAL A 95 -4.96 -7.07 7.37
C VAL A 95 -5.83 -8.20 6.82
N GLY A 96 -5.91 -8.33 5.50
CA GLY A 96 -6.63 -9.43 4.84
C GLY A 96 -6.06 -10.79 5.20
N ARG A 97 -4.72 -10.94 5.23
CA ARG A 97 -4.07 -12.17 5.69
C ARG A 97 -4.39 -12.48 7.15
N ALA A 98 -4.21 -11.53 8.05
CA ALA A 98 -4.49 -11.72 9.48
C ALA A 98 -5.97 -12.08 9.72
N GLY A 99 -6.90 -11.43 9.01
CA GLY A 99 -8.32 -11.76 9.10
C GLY A 99 -8.67 -13.12 8.52
N SER A 100 -8.00 -13.53 7.42
CA SER A 100 -8.19 -14.86 6.82
C SER A 100 -7.66 -15.99 7.68
N GLU A 101 -6.62 -15.75 8.49
CA GLU A 101 -6.06 -16.74 9.41
C GLU A 101 -6.79 -16.77 10.77
N SER A 102 -7.71 -15.82 11.01
CA SER A 102 -8.51 -15.73 12.23
C SER A 102 -9.77 -16.62 12.19
N ALA A 103 -10.38 -16.86 13.35
CA ALA A 103 -11.65 -17.59 13.47
C ALA A 103 -12.85 -16.91 12.77
N GLN A 104 -12.71 -15.66 12.32
CA GLN A 104 -13.77 -14.89 11.64
C GLN A 104 -13.84 -15.09 10.12
N HIS A 105 -13.24 -16.16 9.58
CA HIS A 105 -13.15 -16.48 8.14
C HIS A 105 -14.26 -15.84 7.28
N SER A 106 -13.91 -14.74 6.61
CA SER A 106 -14.84 -13.95 5.80
C SER A 106 -14.25 -13.69 4.42
N ARG A 107 -15.10 -13.77 3.39
CA ARG A 107 -14.73 -13.45 2.00
C ARG A 107 -14.13 -12.05 1.87
N ALA A 108 -14.52 -11.12 2.74
CA ALA A 108 -13.98 -9.77 2.77
C ALA A 108 -12.47 -9.72 3.09
N PHE A 109 -11.98 -10.59 3.97
CA PHE A 109 -10.55 -10.66 4.31
C PHE A 109 -9.73 -11.24 3.15
N SER A 110 -10.24 -12.29 2.50
CA SER A 110 -9.62 -12.84 1.29
C SER A 110 -9.60 -11.83 0.15
N ALA A 111 -10.70 -11.12 -0.07
CA ALA A 111 -10.77 -10.06 -1.07
C ALA A 111 -9.77 -8.92 -0.77
N ALA A 112 -9.70 -8.45 0.47
CA ALA A 112 -8.74 -7.43 0.88
C ALA A 112 -7.29 -7.89 0.69
N ARG A 113 -7.01 -9.18 0.95
CA ARG A 113 -5.69 -9.76 0.69
C ARG A 113 -5.34 -9.74 -0.79
N ILE A 114 -6.24 -10.24 -1.64
CA ILE A 114 -6.02 -10.34 -3.09
C ILE A 114 -5.90 -8.95 -3.72
N LEU A 115 -6.83 -8.04 -3.41
CA LEU A 115 -6.82 -6.67 -3.92
C LEU A 115 -5.60 -5.88 -3.46
N GLY A 116 -5.20 -6.04 -2.19
CA GLY A 116 -4.00 -5.41 -1.65
C GLY A 116 -2.72 -5.89 -2.34
N LEU A 117 -2.58 -7.21 -2.53
CA LEU A 117 -1.45 -7.80 -3.27
C LEU A 117 -1.44 -7.38 -4.74
N PHE A 118 -2.61 -7.35 -5.37
CA PHE A 118 -2.74 -6.91 -6.75
C PHE A 118 -2.33 -5.45 -6.91
N ALA A 119 -2.83 -4.56 -6.05
CA ALA A 119 -2.51 -3.13 -6.12
C ALA A 119 -1.02 -2.87 -5.86
N ALA A 120 -0.44 -3.52 -4.84
CA ALA A 120 0.98 -3.43 -4.54
C ALA A 120 1.84 -4.01 -5.67
N GLY A 121 1.48 -5.18 -6.19
CA GLY A 121 2.18 -5.85 -7.28
C GLY A 121 2.14 -5.06 -8.59
N ALA A 122 0.97 -4.52 -8.96
CA ALA A 122 0.81 -3.65 -10.12
C ALA A 122 1.66 -2.38 -10.00
N SER A 123 1.69 -1.75 -8.81
CA SER A 123 2.52 -0.57 -8.56
C SER A 123 4.02 -0.87 -8.70
N ILE A 124 4.49 -2.00 -8.15
CA ILE A 124 5.88 -2.45 -8.33
C ILE A 124 6.17 -2.73 -9.80
N LEU A 125 5.30 -3.47 -10.47
CA LEU A 125 5.49 -3.86 -11.87
C LEU A 125 5.63 -2.62 -12.77
N VAL A 126 4.75 -1.63 -12.61
CA VAL A 126 4.84 -0.40 -13.40
C VAL A 126 6.09 0.41 -13.06
N THR A 127 6.47 0.46 -11.79
CA THR A 127 7.68 1.17 -11.36
C THR A 127 8.94 0.53 -11.95
N VAL A 128 9.04 -0.80 -11.89
CA VAL A 128 10.21 -1.54 -12.38
C VAL A 128 10.23 -1.59 -13.92
N ALA A 129 9.09 -1.86 -14.56
CA ALA A 129 9.00 -1.88 -16.01
C ALA A 129 9.26 -0.49 -16.61
N GLY A 130 8.74 0.58 -15.97
CA GLY A 130 9.03 1.96 -16.36
C GLY A 130 10.52 2.28 -16.30
N ASN A 131 11.23 1.81 -15.27
CA ASN A 131 12.67 2.05 -15.11
C ASN A 131 13.58 1.14 -15.95
N LEU A 132 13.11 -0.01 -16.44
CA LEU A 132 13.93 -0.99 -17.17
C LEU A 132 13.68 -1.00 -18.69
N LEU A 133 12.48 -0.58 -19.13
CA LEU A 133 12.09 -0.60 -20.54
C LEU A 133 12.23 0.77 -21.22
N HIS A 134 12.63 1.79 -20.47
CA HIS A 134 12.95 3.13 -20.94
C HIS A 134 14.38 3.51 -20.54
#